data_AF-W2WQ23-F1
#
_entry.id   AF-W2WQ23-F1
#
_cell.length_a   1.000
_cell.length_b   1.000
_cell.length_c   1.000
_cell.angle_alpha   90.00
_cell.angle_beta   90.00
_cell.angle_gamma   90.00
#
_symmetry.space_group_name_H-M   'P 1'
#
loop_
_entity.id
_entity.type
_entity.pdbx_description
1 polymer ?
#
loop_
_entity_poly.entity_id
_entity_poly.type
_entity_poly.pdbx_seq_one_letter_code
_entity_poly.pdbx_strand_id
1 'polypeptide(L)'
;MSLLAVSRREFKFCVDVLNQTVEDYFPCLPCYGCGYLWCFTTCGLSLCFSEPCTKQLSDNMDLVLRRLNNREELLYRGVVWSLKRCQRTHTSWIEIAQLVYE
;
A
#
# COMPACT_ATOMS: atom_id res chain seq x y z
N MET A 1 -14.94 -2.73 22.04
CA MET A 1 -13.83 -3.52 21.48
C MET A 1 -12.98 -2.59 20.62
N SER A 2 -12.24 -1.69 21.26
CA SER A 2 -11.40 -0.66 20.62
C SER A 2 -9.96 -0.90 21.06
N LEU A 3 -9.37 -1.98 20.55
CA LEU A 3 -8.02 -2.43 20.87
C LEU A 3 -7.04 -2.03 19.76
N LEU A 4 -7.01 -0.75 19.40
CA LEU A 4 -5.84 -0.19 18.74
C LEU A 4 -5.38 0.95 19.64
N ALA A 5 -4.45 0.64 20.53
CA ALA A 5 -3.74 1.61 21.36
C ALA A 5 -2.75 2.41 20.50
N VAL A 6 -3.13 2.82 19.29
CA VAL A 6 -2.35 3.71 18.43
C VAL A 6 -2.95 5.10 18.63
N SER A 7 -2.11 6.08 18.97
CA SER A 7 -2.63 7.43 19.14
C SER A 7 -3.15 7.95 17.79
N ARG A 8 -4.21 8.76 17.81
CA ARG A 8 -4.79 9.29 16.56
C ARG A 8 -3.76 10.09 15.73
N ARG A 9 -2.75 10.68 16.40
CA ARG A 9 -1.65 11.41 15.77
C ARG A 9 -0.66 10.47 15.08
N GLU A 10 -0.24 9.40 15.76
CA GLU A 10 0.64 8.37 15.19
C GLU A 10 -0.04 7.67 13.99
N PHE A 11 -1.31 7.31 14.13
CA PHE A 11 -2.08 6.72 13.02
C PHE A 11 -2.13 7.64 11.82
N LYS A 12 -2.44 8.94 12.05
CA LYS A 12 -2.46 9.94 11.00
C LYS A 12 -1.09 10.09 10.33
N PHE A 13 -0.01 10.12 11.11
CA PHE A 13 1.34 10.20 10.58
C PHE A 13 1.68 8.99 9.68
N CYS A 14 1.39 7.77 10.13
CA CYS A 14 1.61 6.56 9.33
C CYS A 14 0.81 6.59 8.02
N VAL A 15 -0.45 7.00 8.07
CA VAL A 15 -1.30 7.13 6.88
C VAL A 15 -0.78 8.23 5.94
N ASP A 16 -0.34 9.37 6.47
CA ASP A 16 0.21 10.46 5.66
C ASP A 16 1.48 10.01 4.92
N VAL A 17 2.36 9.22 5.56
CA VAL A 17 3.55 8.63 4.91
C VAL A 17 3.17 7.63 3.82
N LEU A 18 2.15 6.81 4.06
CA LEU A 18 1.64 5.86 3.06
C LEU A 18 1.04 6.59 1.86
N ASN A 19 0.25 7.64 2.11
CA ASN A 19 -0.34 8.47 1.06
C ASN A 19 0.75 9.14 0.21
N GLN A 20 1.78 9.72 0.84
CA GLN A 20 2.93 10.28 0.12
C GLN A 20 3.62 9.24 -0.76
N THR A 21 3.84 8.03 -0.23
CA THR A 21 4.46 6.94 -1.01
C THR A 21 3.56 6.54 -2.20
N VAL A 22 2.25 6.54 -2.03
CA VAL A 22 1.33 6.28 -3.15
C VAL A 22 1.40 7.39 -4.18
N GLU A 23 1.37 8.66 -3.77
CA GLU A 23 1.47 9.80 -4.70
C GLU A 23 2.80 9.82 -5.47
N ASP A 24 3.90 9.42 -4.84
CA ASP A 24 5.23 9.41 -5.46
C ASP A 24 5.37 8.35 -6.56
N TYR A 25 4.73 7.19 -6.38
CA TYR A 25 4.89 6.04 -7.27
C TYR A 25 3.65 5.75 -8.13
N PHE A 26 2.52 6.39 -7.85
CA PHE A 26 1.26 6.22 -8.57
C PHE A 26 0.62 7.57 -8.93
N PRO A 27 0.17 7.77 -10.18
CA PRO A 27 0.18 6.83 -11.30
C PRO A 27 1.58 6.73 -11.93
N CYS A 28 2.01 5.50 -12.21
CA CYS A 28 3.23 5.25 -12.94
C CYS A 28 3.16 5.79 -14.39
N LEU A 29 4.28 6.17 -15.00
CA LEU A 29 4.33 6.60 -16.41
C LEU A 29 3.57 5.66 -17.39
N PRO A 30 3.69 4.33 -17.31
CA PRO A 30 2.88 3.44 -18.14
C PRO A 30 1.40 3.40 -17.73
N CYS A 31 1.07 3.59 -16.44
CA CYS A 31 -0.31 3.76 -15.99
C CYS A 31 -0.95 5.01 -16.63
N TYR A 32 -0.18 6.10 -16.68
CA TYR A 32 -0.60 7.36 -17.29
C TYR A 32 -0.76 7.23 -18.81
N GLY A 33 0.23 6.64 -19.49
CA GLY A 33 0.20 6.43 -20.95
C GLY A 33 -0.87 5.43 -21.41
N CYS A 34 -0.95 4.26 -20.78
CA CYS A 34 -1.92 3.22 -21.14
C CYS A 34 -3.36 3.61 -20.79
N GLY A 35 -3.56 4.28 -19.65
CA GLY A 35 -4.86 4.72 -19.19
C GLY A 35 -5.43 5.88 -20.00
N TYR A 36 -4.61 6.90 -20.29
CA TYR A 36 -5.09 8.14 -20.94
C TYR A 36 -4.85 8.23 -22.44
N LEU A 37 -3.75 7.68 -22.97
CA LEU A 37 -3.37 7.84 -24.38
C LEU A 37 -3.61 6.57 -25.22
N TRP A 38 -3.38 5.39 -24.66
CA TRP A 38 -3.33 4.14 -25.41
C TRP A 38 -4.64 3.31 -25.37
N CYS A 39 -5.58 3.65 -24.48
CA CYS A 39 -6.86 2.96 -24.34
C CYS A 39 -7.70 3.02 -25.65
N PHE A 40 -7.67 4.15 -26.36
CA PHE A 40 -8.36 4.33 -27.64
C PHE A 40 -7.70 3.58 -28.80
N THR A 41 -6.38 3.44 -28.80
CA THR A 41 -5.63 2.85 -29.93
C THR A 41 -5.48 1.33 -29.83
N THR A 42 -5.60 0.75 -28.62
CA THR A 42 -5.52 -0.70 -28.39
C THR A 42 -6.86 -1.38 -28.12
N CYS A 43 -7.99 -0.67 -28.29
CA CYS A 43 -9.32 -1.18 -27.97
C CYS A 43 -9.39 -1.84 -26.57
N GLY A 44 -8.69 -1.27 -25.58
CA GLY A 44 -8.71 -1.77 -24.20
C GLY A 44 -7.79 -2.96 -23.88
N LEU A 45 -6.98 -3.49 -24.82
CA LEU A 45 -5.99 -4.53 -24.48
C LEU A 45 -4.93 -4.06 -23.47
N SER A 46 -4.69 -2.74 -23.40
CA SER A 46 -3.76 -2.14 -22.43
C SER A 46 -4.19 -2.31 -20.97
N LEU A 47 -5.49 -2.54 -20.69
CA LEU A 47 -6.02 -2.77 -19.35
C LEU A 47 -5.61 -4.14 -18.78
N CYS A 48 -5.21 -5.10 -19.63
CA CYS A 48 -4.72 -6.42 -19.20
C CYS A 48 -3.32 -6.36 -18.57
N PHE A 49 -2.60 -5.24 -18.66
CA PHE A 49 -1.24 -5.07 -18.10
C PHE A 49 -1.22 -4.43 -16.70
N SER A 50 -2.19 -4.76 -15.85
CA SER A 50 -2.26 -4.21 -14.47
C SER A 50 -1.13 -4.70 -13.55
N GLU A 51 -0.60 -5.91 -13.76
CA GLU A 51 0.44 -6.50 -12.92
C GLU A 51 1.81 -5.79 -12.98
N PRO A 52 2.42 -5.50 -14.15
CA PRO A 52 3.73 -4.83 -14.17
C PRO A 52 3.67 -3.39 -13.67
N CYS A 53 2.53 -2.70 -13.85
CA CYS A 53 2.38 -1.28 -13.55
C CYS A 53 2.35 -0.98 -12.04
N THR A 54 1.85 -1.90 -11.22
CA THR A 54 1.66 -1.68 -9.77
C THR A 54 2.68 -2.42 -8.91
N LYS A 55 3.63 -3.14 -9.52
CA LYS A 55 4.64 -3.93 -8.82
C LYS A 55 5.64 -3.05 -8.09
N GLN A 56 6.19 -2.03 -8.76
CA GLN A 56 7.12 -1.08 -8.13
C GLN A 56 6.49 -0.35 -6.94
N LEU A 57 5.23 0.06 -7.06
CA LEU A 57 4.47 0.64 -5.95
C LEU A 57 4.35 -0.36 -4.79
N SER A 58 4.04 -1.63 -5.09
CA SER A 58 3.93 -2.68 -4.06
C SER A 58 5.23 -2.88 -3.30
N ASP A 59 6.34 -3.03 -4.03
CA ASP A 59 7.65 -3.31 -3.45
C ASP A 59 8.10 -2.15 -2.55
N ASN A 60 7.88 -0.90 -2.99
CA ASN A 60 8.19 0.29 -2.19
C ASN A 60 7.25 0.44 -0.98
N MET A 61 5.95 0.16 -1.13
CA MET A 61 5.01 0.17 -0.02
C MET A 61 5.39 -0.88 1.05
N ASP A 62 5.79 -2.08 0.64
CA ASP A 62 6.28 -3.11 1.57
C ASP A 62 7.56 -2.67 2.30
N LEU A 63 8.48 -1.98 1.61
CA LEU A 63 9.67 -1.41 2.25
C LEU A 63 9.33 -0.33 3.27
N VAL A 64 8.40 0.58 2.94
CA VAL A 64 7.93 1.64 3.85
C VAL A 64 7.22 1.03 5.05
N LEU A 65 6.36 0.03 4.84
CA LEU A 65 5.67 -0.69 5.91
C LEU A 65 6.65 -1.42 6.84
N ARG A 66 7.69 -2.06 6.30
CA ARG A 66 8.77 -2.66 7.12
C ARG A 66 9.50 -1.60 7.96
N ARG A 67 9.77 -0.43 7.40
CA ARG A 67 10.39 0.69 8.13
C ARG A 67 9.48 1.24 9.21
N LEU A 68 8.18 1.34 8.94
CA LEU A 68 7.17 1.76 9.93
C LEU A 68 7.08 0.74 11.06
N ASN A 69 6.97 -0.55 10.75
CA ASN A 69 6.93 -1.62 11.76
C ASN A 69 8.20 -1.67 12.62
N ASN A 70 9.36 -1.26 12.10
CA ASN A 70 10.60 -1.18 12.86
C ASN A 70 10.70 0.03 13.81
N ARG A 71 9.70 0.93 13.85
CA ARG A 71 9.67 2.01 14.84
C ARG A 71 9.39 1.45 16.23
N GLU A 72 10.20 1.87 17.21
CA GLU A 72 10.11 1.43 18.61
C GLU A 72 8.70 1.59 19.20
N GLU A 73 7.99 2.66 18.82
CA GLU A 73 6.61 2.95 19.26
C GLU A 73 5.60 1.86 18.85
N LEU A 74 5.77 1.27 17.66
CA LEU A 74 4.88 0.24 17.12
C LEU A 74 5.30 -1.16 17.58
N LEU A 75 6.61 -1.42 17.63
CA LEU A 75 7.20 -2.64 18.17
C LEU A 75 6.82 -2.86 19.64
N TYR A 76 6.92 -1.83 20.48
CA TYR A 76 6.60 -1.92 21.91
C TYR A 76 5.12 -2.28 22.14
N ARG A 77 4.23 -1.86 21.24
CA ARG A 77 2.79 -2.12 21.31
C ARG A 77 2.37 -3.40 20.56
N GLY A 78 3.31 -4.08 19.90
CA GLY A 78 3.06 -5.28 19.09
C GLY A 78 2.20 -5.00 17.86
N VAL A 79 2.15 -3.77 17.34
CA VAL A 79 1.32 -3.42 16.18
C VAL A 79 2.11 -3.63 14.90
N VAL A 80 1.58 -4.47 14.00
CA VAL A 80 2.18 -4.82 12.72
C VAL A 80 1.25 -4.40 11.58
N TRP A 81 1.81 -3.64 10.64
CA TRP A 81 1.14 -3.22 9.42
C TRP A 81 1.63 -4.08 8.25
N SER A 82 0.73 -4.59 7.43
CA SER A 82 1.08 -5.36 6.24
C SER A 82 0.20 -5.03 5.06
N LEU A 83 0.77 -5.03 3.86
CA LEU A 83 0.02 -4.87 2.62
C LEU A 83 -0.46 -6.25 2.18
N LYS A 84 -1.77 -6.44 2.09
CA LYS A 84 -2.36 -7.64 1.50
C LYS A 84 -2.82 -7.33 0.09
N ARG A 85 -2.42 -8.18 -0.85
CA ARG A 85 -2.90 -8.18 -2.23
C ARG A 85 -3.51 -9.53 -2.56
N CYS A 86 -4.75 -9.52 -3.01
CA CYS A 86 -5.37 -10.69 -3.59
C CYS A 86 -5.21 -10.64 -5.10
N GLN A 87 -4.31 -11.48 -5.64
CA GLN A 87 -4.07 -11.57 -7.09
C GLN A 87 -5.33 -11.98 -7.86
N ARG A 88 -6.19 -12.82 -7.26
CA ARG A 88 -7.41 -13.32 -7.91
C ARG A 88 -8.48 -12.26 -8.09
N THR A 89 -8.61 -11.33 -7.15
CA THR A 89 -9.64 -10.28 -7.17
C THR A 89 -9.08 -8.90 -7.53
N HIS A 90 -7.76 -8.80 -7.76
CA HIS A 90 -7.03 -7.54 -7.97
C HIS A 90 -7.30 -6.49 -6.88
N THR A 91 -7.66 -6.92 -5.67
CA THR A 91 -7.92 -6.04 -4.53
C THR A 91 -6.72 -5.98 -3.62
N SER A 92 -6.45 -4.78 -3.08
CA SER A 92 -5.38 -4.54 -2.13
C SER A 92 -5.90 -3.78 -0.91
N TRP A 93 -5.43 -4.14 0.27
CA TRP A 93 -5.77 -3.44 1.51
C TRP A 93 -4.60 -3.50 2.49
N ILE A 94 -4.62 -2.57 3.46
CA ILE A 94 -3.65 -2.53 4.55
C ILE A 94 -4.29 -3.25 5.73
N GLU A 95 -3.59 -4.26 6.24
CA GLU A 95 -4.00 -5.00 7.42
C GLU A 95 -3.14 -4.54 8.61
N ILE A 96 -3.82 -4.18 9.71
CA ILE A 96 -3.20 -3.76 10.96
C ILE A 96 -3.55 -4.82 12.00
N ALA A 97 -2.54 -5.57 12.44
CA ALA A 97 -2.68 -6.60 13.45
C ALA A 97 -1.96 -6.20 14.74
N GLN A 98 -2.52 -6.57 15.90
CA GLN A 98 -1.83 -6.44 17.18
C GLN A 98 -1.43 -7.84 17.67
N LEU A 99 -0.15 -8.07 17.85
CA LEU A 99 0.39 -9.30 18.43
C LEU A 99 0.12 -9.28 19.94
N VAL A 100 -0.81 -10.11 20.37
CA VAL A 100 -1.01 -10.41 21.80
C VAL A 100 -0.16 -11.64 22.09
N TYR A 101 0.90 -11.47 22.89
CA TYR A 101 1.63 -12.62 23.44
C TYR A 101 0.81 -13.20 24.59
N GLU A 102 0.33 -14.44 24.42
CA GLU A 102 -0.18 -15.29 25.51
C GLU A 102 0.98 -15.90 26.31
#